data_AF-A0A739VNB3-F1
#
_entry.id   AF-A0A739VNB3-F1
#
_cell.length_a   1.000
_cell.length_b   1.000
_cell.length_c   1.000
_cell.angle_alpha   90.00
_cell.angle_beta   90.00
_cell.angle_gamma   90.00
#
_symmetry.space_group_name_H-M   'P 1'
#
loop_
_entity.id
_entity.type
_entity.pdbx_description
1 polymer ?
#
loop_
_entity_poly.entity_id
_entity_poly.type
_entity_poly.pdbx_seq_one_letter_code
_entity_poly.pdbx_strand_id
1 'polypeptide(L)' 'MELIRYADINSDLYRHIWVVGDIHGCYSLLLTRLAQLNFSPDTDLLISTGDNIDRGKENLE' A
#
# COMPACT_ATOMS: atom_id res chain seq x y z
N MET A 1 -21.23 15.57 -3.62
CA MET A 1 -21.71 14.17 -3.52
C MET A 1 -20.55 13.30 -3.90
N GLU A 2 -19.89 12.68 -2.92
CA GLU A 2 -18.77 11.78 -3.22
C GLU A 2 -19.28 10.57 -4.00
N LEU A 3 -18.61 10.26 -5.10
CA LEU A 3 -18.89 9.07 -5.89
C LEU A 3 -18.20 7.90 -5.20
N ILE A 4 -18.98 6.94 -4.68
CA ILE A 4 -18.41 5.70 -4.17
C ILE A 4 -17.79 4.95 -5.36
N ARG A 5 -16.48 4.72 -5.30
CA ARG A 5 -15.74 3.93 -6.29
C ARG A 5 -15.56 2.53 -5.73
N TYR A 6 -16.01 1.54 -6.48
CA TYR A 6 -15.74 0.13 -6.22
C TYR A 6 -14.67 -0.35 -7.19
N ALA A 7 -13.68 -1.07 -6.67
CA ALA A 7 -12.69 -1.78 -7.45
C ALA A 7 -12.75 -3.27 -7.06
N ASP A 8 -12.99 -4.12 -8.06
CA ASP A 8 -12.90 -5.57 -7.89
C ASP A 8 -11.46 -6.00 -8.17
N ILE A 9 -10.94 -6.92 -7.36
CA ILE A 9 -9.56 -7.41 -7.42
C ILE A 9 -9.62 -8.92 -7.60
N ASN A 10 -9.16 -9.39 -8.77
CA ASN A 10 -8.97 -10.82 -8.98
C ASN A 10 -7.72 -11.31 -8.22
N SER A 11 -7.95 -12.04 -7.12
CA SER A 11 -6.87 -12.55 -6.28
C SER A 11 -5.97 -13.57 -6.96
N ASP A 12 -6.45 -14.27 -7.99
CA ASP A 12 -5.69 -15.32 -8.68
C ASP A 12 -4.48 -14.78 -9.47
N LEU A 13 -4.43 -13.47 -9.70
CA LEU A 13 -3.34 -12.79 -10.40
C LEU A 13 -2.11 -12.55 -9.50
N TYR A 14 -2.23 -12.76 -8.19
CA TYR A 14 -1.21 -12.37 -7.22
C TYR A 14 -0.78 -13.55 -6.34
N ARG A 15 0.52 -13.62 -6.06
CA ARG A 15 1.11 -14.58 -5.13
C ARG A 15 0.73 -14.25 -3.69
N HIS A 16 0.85 -12.97 -3.31
CA HIS A 16 0.46 -12.45 -1.99
C HIS A 16 -0.27 -11.12 -2.12
N ILE A 17 -1.25 -10.89 -1.25
CA ILE A 17 -1.96 -9.60 -1.12
C ILE A 17 -1.74 -9.09 0.31
N TRP A 18 -1.16 -7.91 0.43
CA TRP A 18 -0.89 -7.23 1.69
C TRP A 18 -1.77 -6.01 1.84
N VAL A 19 -2.22 -5.76 3.06
CA VAL A 19 -2.98 -4.54 3.40
C VAL A 19 -2.17 -3.75 4.41
N VAL A 20 -1.99 -2.46 4.14
CA VAL A 20 -1.30 -1.52 5.04
C VAL A 20 -2.28 -0.45 5.50
N GLY A 21 -2.19 -0.12 6.79
CA GLY A 21 -2.89 1.02 7.38
C GLY A 21 -2.28 2.36 6.97
N ASP A 22 -2.63 3.41 7.71
CA ASP A 22 -2.16 4.78 7.47
C ASP A 22 -0.63 4.86 7.36
N ILE A 23 -0.13 5.38 6.24
CA ILE A 23 1.31 5.55 6.01
C ILE A 23 1.77 6.93 6.48
N HIS A 24 0.95 7.97 6.29
CA HIS A 24 1.22 9.33 6.73
C HIS A 24 2.66 9.78 6.48
N GLY A 25 3.14 9.70 5.23
CA GLY A 25 4.48 10.14 4.83
C GLY A 25 5.62 9.41 5.55
N CYS A 26 5.42 8.16 5.97
CA CYS A 26 6.43 7.28 6.56
C CYS A 26 6.95 6.26 5.52
N TYR A 27 7.38 6.74 4.35
CA TYR A 27 7.78 5.92 3.20
C TYR A 27 8.93 4.95 3.51
N SER A 28 9.97 5.41 4.20
CA SER A 28 11.11 4.55 4.57
C SER A 28 10.70 3.39 5.48
N LEU A 29 9.73 3.62 6.37
CA LEU A 29 9.19 2.58 7.24
C LEU A 29 8.42 1.54 6.42
N LEU A 30 7.59 1.99 5.47
CA LEU A 30 6.88 1.10 4.55
C LEU A 30 7.86 0.22 3.78
N LEU A 31 8.87 0.81 3.13
CA LEU A 31 9.87 0.06 2.37
C LEU A 31 10.61 -0.96 3.24
N THR A 32 10.96 -0.60 4.48
CA THR A 32 11.60 -1.52 5.43
C THR A 32 10.70 -2.73 5.73
N ARG A 33 9.40 -2.52 5.90
CA ARG A 33 8.45 -3.62 6.12
C ARG A 33 8.26 -4.50 4.88
N LEU A 34 8.15 -3.90 3.71
CA LEU A 34 8.04 -4.64 2.45
C LEU A 34 9.29 -5.49 2.18
N ALA A 35 10.48 -4.96 2.48
CA ALA A 35 11.73 -5.70 2.40
C ALA A 35 11.75 -6.91 3.36
N GLN A 36 11.27 -6.76 4.59
CA GLN A 36 11.15 -7.84 5.57
C GLN A 36 10.20 -8.96 5.12
N LEU A 37 9.19 -8.62 4.31
CA LEU A 37 8.24 -9.57 3.73
C LEU A 37 8.73 -10.22 2.43
N ASN A 38 9.92 -9.84 1.94
CA ASN A 38 10.37 -10.18 0.58
C ASN A 38 9.29 -9.88 -0.48
N PHE A 39 8.65 -8.71 -0.33
CA PHE A 39 7.62 -8.23 -1.24
C PHE A 39 8.19 -8.10 -2.66
N SER A 40 7.46 -8.66 -3.63
CA SER A 40 7.80 -8.56 -5.06
C SER A 40 6.67 -7.81 -5.79
N PRO A 41 6.91 -6.58 -6.29
CA PRO A 41 5.88 -5.81 -7.00
C PRO A 41 5.42 -6.46 -8.32
N ASP A 42 6.20 -7.41 -8.87
CA ASP A 42 5.86 -8.13 -10.10
C ASP A 42 4.81 -9.22 -9.87
N THR A 43 4.70 -9.74 -8.63
CA THR A 43 3.83 -10.88 -8.32
C THR A 43 2.91 -10.66 -7.12
N ASP A 44 3.19 -9.66 -6.29
CA ASP A 44 2.45 -9.36 -5.07
C ASP A 44 1.68 -8.04 -5.23
N LEU A 45 0.59 -7.91 -4.47
CA LEU A 45 -0.23 -6.71 -4.40
C LEU A 45 -0.12 -6.07 -3.01
N LEU A 46 -0.01 -4.75 -2.97
CA LEU A 46 -0.13 -3.95 -1.75
C LEU A 46 -1.35 -3.03 -1.86
N ILE A 47 -2.25 -3.09 -0.88
CA ILE A 47 -3.45 -2.24 -0.77
C ILE A 47 -3.27 -1.33 0.43
N SER A 48 -3.35 -0.01 0.22
CA SER A 48 -3.43 0.97 1.31
C SER A 48 -4.89 1.25 1.68
N THR A 49 -5.17 1.40 2.97
CA THR A 49 -6.49 1.84 3.47
C THR A 49 -6.76 3.34 3.28
N GLY A 50 -5.77 4.12 2.86
CA GLY A 50 -5.85 5.58 2.74
C GLY A 50 -4.80 6.29 3.59
N ASP A 51 -4.94 7.61 3.76
CA ASP A 51 -4.07 8.42 4.62
C ASP A 51 -2.56 8.22 4.37
N ASN A 52 -2.19 8.20 3.10
CA ASN A 52 -0.81 7.96 2.67
C ASN A 52 0.12 9.13 2.97
N ILE A 53 -0.41 10.35 2.94
CA ILE A 53 0.32 11.61 3.07
C ILE A 53 -0.11 12.35 4.36
N ASP A 54 0.49 13.52 4.56
CA ASP A 54 0.41 14.36 5.75
C ASP A 54 1.04 13.72 7.00
N ARG A 55 1.34 14.55 8.00
CA ARG A 55 1.97 14.23 9.31
C ARG A 55 3.43 13.74 9.25
N GLY A 56 3.81 12.91 8.28
CA GLY A 56 5.18 12.43 8.09
C GLY A 56 6.08 13.40 7.34
N LYS A 57 7.30 12.95 7.09
CA LYS A 57 8.35 13.75 6.42
C LYS A 57 8.52 13.41 4.95
N GLU A 58 8.09 12.21 4.54
CA GLU A 58 8.34 11.62 3.22
C GLU A 58 7.00 11.52 2.47
N ASN A 59 6.34 12.66 2.24
CA ASN A 59 5.00 12.69 1.65
C ASN A 59 5.02 12.67 0.12
N LEU A 60 6.17 12.97 -0.50
CA LEU A 60 6.30 13.08 -1.95
C LEU A 60 6.91 11.82 -2.57
N GLU A 61 7.81 11.19 -1.83
CA GLU A 61 8.42 9.90 -2.12
C GLU A 61 7.38 8.77 -2.18
#